data_AF-A0A829GHV8-F1
#
_entry.id   AF-A0A829GHV8-F1
#
_cell.length_a   1.000
_cell.length_b   1.000
_cell.length_c   1.000
_cell.angle_alpha   90.00
_cell.angle_beta   90.00
_cell.angle_gamma   90.00
#
_symmetry.space_group_name_H-M   'P 1'
#
loop_
_entity.id
_entity.type
_entity.pdbx_description
1 polymer ?
#
loop_
_entity_poly.entity_id
_entity_poly.type
_entity_poly.pdbx_seq_one_letter_code
_entity_poly.pdbx_strand_id
1 'polypeptide(L)'
;MLLATDVIVSLFNIPVSGVEAFILAVFALAITGLVMNYVETGFDRKKAVYIMSPQLATIKQQVRDETPHGLTVQRVVGGFSDESKEMLMVVVEQANFRHLIDLVHAIDPNAFILTMAATEVHGGSI
;
A
#
# COMPACT_ATOMS: atom_id res chain seq x y z
N MET A 1 22.70 -1.99 7.73
CA MET A 1 23.70 -2.68 8.60
C MET A 1 23.81 -4.15 8.23
N LEU A 2 22.72 -4.95 8.25
CA LEU A 2 22.74 -6.38 7.92
C LEU A 2 23.27 -6.71 6.50
N LEU A 3 22.79 -5.99 5.47
CA LEU A 3 23.25 -6.17 4.08
C LEU A 3 24.75 -5.87 3.89
N ALA A 4 25.30 -4.92 4.65
CA ALA A 4 26.72 -4.58 4.57
C ALA A 4 27.58 -5.71 5.16
N THR A 5 27.14 -6.30 6.27
CA THR A 5 27.84 -7.45 6.87
C THR A 5 27.79 -8.68 5.97
N ASP A 6 26.66 -8.95 5.32
CA ASP A 6 26.52 -10.13 4.44
C ASP A 6 27.34 -10.01 3.15
N VAL A 7 27.46 -8.80 2.60
CA VAL A 7 28.33 -8.53 1.45
C VAL A 7 29.81 -8.71 1.82
N ILE A 8 30.22 -8.28 3.02
CA ILE A 8 31.60 -8.44 3.50
C ILE A 8 31.95 -9.92 3.70
N VAL A 9 31.05 -10.70 4.32
CA VAL A 9 31.25 -12.15 4.52
C VAL A 9 31.32 -12.89 3.18
N SER A 10 30.47 -12.51 2.22
CA SER A 10 30.49 -13.11 0.86
C SER A 10 31.79 -12.79 0.11
N LEU A 11 32.34 -11.59 0.25
CA LEU A 11 33.60 -11.18 -0.39
C LEU A 11 34.82 -11.95 0.16
N PHE A 12 34.81 -12.28 1.46
CA PHE A 12 35.85 -13.10 2.11
C PHE A 12 35.80 -14.58 1.72
N ASN A 13 34.72 -15.05 1.09
CA ASN A 13 34.58 -16.43 0.63
C ASN A 13 35.34 -16.70 -0.69
N ILE A 14 35.57 -15.67 -1.51
CA ILE A 14 36.27 -15.74 -2.80
C ILE A 14 37.66 -16.43 -2.70
N PRO A 15 38.56 -16.07 -1.77
CA PRO A 15 39.86 -16.73 -1.64
C PRO A 15 39.81 -18.13 -1.00
N VAL A 16 38.68 -18.54 -0.39
CA VAL A 16 38.56 -19.80 0.38
C VAL A 16 37.89 -20.92 -0.44
N SER A 17 36.91 -20.60 -1.27
CA SER A 17 36.14 -21.62 -2.03
C SER A 17 35.95 -21.33 -3.51
N GLY A 18 36.56 -20.26 -4.03
CA GLY A 18 36.53 -19.94 -5.47
C GLY A 18 35.22 -19.30 -5.94
N VAL A 19 35.11 -19.10 -7.26
CA VAL A 19 34.02 -18.32 -7.88
C VAL A 19 32.66 -19.03 -7.79
N GLU A 20 32.64 -20.36 -7.81
CA GLU A 20 31.39 -21.16 -7.71
C GLU A 20 30.69 -20.93 -6.38
N ALA A 21 31.42 -20.99 -5.26
CA ALA A 21 30.89 -20.72 -3.93
C ALA A 21 30.46 -19.26 -3.75
N PHE A 22 31.17 -18.31 -4.37
CA PHE A 22 30.79 -16.89 -4.38
C PHE A 22 29.45 -16.66 -5.08
N ILE A 23 29.23 -17.26 -6.25
CA ILE A 23 27.96 -17.14 -6.98
C ILE A 23 26.80 -17.71 -6.14
N LEU A 24 27.00 -18.86 -5.49
CA LEU A 24 26.01 -19.45 -4.59
C LEU A 24 25.72 -18.56 -3.38
N ALA A 25 26.73 -17.92 -2.78
CA ALA A 25 26.58 -17.00 -1.66
C ALA A 25 25.79 -15.74 -2.04
N VAL A 26 26.10 -15.13 -3.19
CA VAL A 26 25.36 -13.97 -3.71
C VAL A 26 23.91 -14.34 -4.03
N PHE A 27 23.67 -15.52 -4.58
CA PHE A 27 22.33 -16.01 -4.87
C PHE A 27 21.51 -16.24 -3.60
N ALA A 28 22.11 -16.87 -2.58
CA ALA A 28 21.49 -17.05 -1.26
C ALA A 28 21.18 -15.70 -0.59
N LEU A 29 22.07 -14.72 -0.71
CA LEU A 29 21.86 -13.37 -0.17
C LEU A 29 20.69 -12.67 -0.88
N ALA A 30 20.59 -12.79 -2.20
CA ALA A 30 19.49 -12.22 -2.97
C ALA A 30 18.14 -12.83 -2.57
N ILE A 31 18.07 -14.16 -2.43
CA ILE A 31 16.86 -14.86 -1.95
C ILE A 31 16.52 -14.42 -0.54
N THR A 32 17.50 -14.37 0.37
CA THR A 32 17.27 -13.97 1.76
C THR A 32 16.75 -12.55 1.86
N GLY A 33 17.32 -11.62 1.07
CA GLY A 33 16.82 -10.25 0.98
C GLY A 33 15.38 -10.19 0.47
N LEU A 34 15.02 -11.01 -0.53
CA LEU A 34 13.65 -11.08 -1.04
C LEU A 34 12.68 -11.63 0.01
N VAL A 35 13.03 -12.74 0.67
CA VAL A 35 12.23 -13.34 1.74
C VAL A 35 12.08 -12.39 2.92
N MET A 36 13.14 -11.70 3.31
CA MET A 36 13.11 -10.73 4.40
C MET A 36 12.18 -9.56 4.07
N ASN A 37 12.33 -8.95 2.89
CA ASN A 37 11.41 -7.90 2.44
C ASN A 37 9.96 -8.40 2.43
N TYR A 38 9.74 -9.64 2.04
CA TYR A 38 8.42 -10.25 1.99
C TYR A 38 7.81 -10.54 3.37
N VAL A 39 8.61 -11.03 4.32
CA VAL A 39 8.18 -11.24 5.71
C VAL A 39 7.93 -9.90 6.40
N GLU A 40 8.78 -8.90 6.14
CA GLU A 40 8.69 -7.57 6.76
C GLU A 40 7.52 -6.75 6.22
N THR A 41 7.25 -6.81 4.90
CA THR A 41 6.12 -6.06 4.31
C THR A 41 4.80 -6.82 4.28
N GLY A 42 4.81 -8.13 4.54
CA GLY A 42 3.63 -8.98 4.53
C GLY A 42 2.89 -9.03 3.18
N PHE A 43 1.94 -9.96 3.05
CA PHE A 43 1.04 -10.04 1.90
C PHE A 43 -0.03 -8.95 1.87
N ASP A 44 -0.30 -8.33 3.03
CA ASP A 44 -1.47 -7.48 3.25
C ASP A 44 -1.13 -6.00 3.01
N ARG A 45 -0.78 -5.67 1.76
CA ARG A 45 -0.56 -4.27 1.35
C ARG A 45 -1.91 -3.57 1.28
N LYS A 46 -2.24 -2.83 2.34
CA LYS A 46 -3.40 -1.96 2.38
C LYS A 46 -3.05 -0.56 1.87
N LYS A 47 -4.00 0.05 1.19
CA LYS A 47 -3.93 1.45 0.77
C LYS A 47 -5.08 2.20 1.42
N ALA A 48 -4.77 3.35 2.01
CA ALA A 48 -5.79 4.30 2.38
C ALA A 48 -6.07 5.19 1.17
N VAL A 49 -7.33 5.23 0.78
CA VAL A 49 -7.84 5.97 -0.37
C VAL A 49 -8.77 7.04 0.15
N TYR A 50 -8.48 8.28 -0.24
CA TYR A 50 -9.26 9.46 0.09
C TYR A 50 -9.96 9.94 -1.16
N ILE A 51 -11.28 10.04 -1.11
CA ILE A 51 -12.12 10.39 -2.24
C ILE A 51 -12.81 11.71 -1.91
N MET A 52 -12.68 12.68 -2.81
CA MET A 52 -13.38 13.96 -2.76
C MET A 52 -14.16 14.12 -4.07
N SER A 53 -15.47 14.28 -3.96
CA SER A 53 -16.37 14.41 -5.10
C SER A 53 -17.62 15.19 -4.70
N PRO A 54 -18.24 15.97 -5.62
CA PRO A 54 -19.58 16.53 -5.41
C PRO A 54 -20.65 15.46 -5.17
N GLN A 55 -20.44 14.22 -5.64
CA GLN A 55 -21.36 13.10 -5.54
C GLN A 55 -20.98 12.10 -4.43
N LEU A 56 -20.32 12.59 -3.37
CA LEU A 56 -19.81 11.75 -2.27
C LEU A 56 -20.89 10.87 -1.62
N ALA A 57 -22.14 11.34 -1.55
CA ALA A 57 -23.25 10.59 -0.98
C ALA A 57 -23.54 9.28 -1.73
N THR A 58 -23.56 9.34 -3.07
CA THR A 58 -23.78 8.19 -3.95
C THR A 58 -22.60 7.22 -3.89
N ILE A 59 -21.38 7.75 -3.94
CA ILE A 59 -20.14 6.95 -3.81
C ILE A 59 -20.12 6.22 -2.48
N LYS A 60 -20.43 6.91 -1.37
CA LYS A 60 -20.49 6.32 -0.03
C LYS A 60 -21.48 5.16 0.03
N GLN A 61 -22.62 5.26 -0.65
CA GLN A 61 -23.62 4.20 -0.67
C GLN A 61 -23.14 2.98 -1.45
N GLN A 62 -22.65 3.17 -2.69
CA GLN A 62 -22.12 2.05 -3.47
C GLN A 62 -20.94 1.35 -2.79
N VAL A 63 -20.00 2.11 -2.22
CA VAL A 63 -18.84 1.54 -1.53
C VAL A 63 -19.28 0.77 -0.27
N ARG A 64 -20.32 1.24 0.46
CA ARG A 64 -20.91 0.51 1.60
C ARG A 64 -21.51 -0.84 1.18
N ASP A 65 -22.15 -0.89 0.01
CA ASP A 65 -22.86 -2.08 -0.45
C ASP A 65 -21.89 -3.14 -1.01
N GLU A 66 -20.79 -2.71 -1.65
CA GLU A 66 -19.82 -3.62 -2.28
C GLU A 66 -18.65 -4.04 -1.37
N THR A 67 -18.31 -3.22 -0.36
CA THR A 67 -17.10 -3.44 0.45
C THR A 67 -17.45 -3.55 1.95
N PRO A 68 -17.16 -4.69 2.61
CA PRO A 68 -17.37 -4.86 4.06
C PRO A 68 -16.31 -4.13 4.92
N HIS A 69 -15.52 -3.22 4.32
CA HIS A 69 -14.46 -2.49 5.01
C HIS A 69 -15.00 -1.21 5.63
N GLY A 70 -14.49 -0.87 6.81
CA GLY A 70 -14.81 0.37 7.50
C GLY A 70 -14.50 1.59 6.63
N LEU A 71 -15.47 2.48 6.51
CA LEU A 71 -15.35 3.73 5.78
C LEU A 71 -15.64 4.90 6.70
N THR A 72 -14.78 5.91 6.62
CA THR A 72 -14.79 7.05 7.52
C THR A 72 -15.06 8.31 6.71
N VAL A 73 -16.08 9.06 7.12
CA VAL A 73 -16.37 10.38 6.54
C VAL A 73 -15.67 11.43 7.38
N GLN A 74 -14.88 12.27 6.73
CA GLN A 74 -14.17 13.38 7.36
C GLN A 74 -14.67 14.70 6.81
N ARG A 75 -14.97 15.65 7.70
CA ARG A 75 -15.23 17.03 7.32
C ARG A 75 -13.90 17.74 7.13
N VAL A 76 -13.66 18.21 5.92
CA VAL A 76 -12.45 18.93 5.52
C VAL A 76 -12.83 20.35 5.09
N VAL A 77 -11.86 21.28 5.17
CA VAL A 77 -12.02 22.64 4.65
C VAL A 77 -11.07 22.78 3.48
N GLY A 78 -11.58 23.21 2.33
CA GLY A 78 -10.75 23.36 1.14
C GLY A 78 -9.81 24.56 1.29
N GLY A 79 -8.50 24.34 1.33
CA GLY A 79 -7.52 25.41 1.58
C GLY A 79 -7.46 26.53 0.52
N PHE A 80 -8.12 26.37 -0.62
CA PHE A 80 -8.25 27.43 -1.64
C PHE A 80 -9.65 28.06 -1.64
N SER A 81 -10.69 27.29 -1.31
CA SER A 81 -12.09 27.73 -1.39
C SER A 81 -12.65 28.18 -0.04
N ASP A 82 -11.99 27.87 1.09
CA ASP A 82 -12.49 27.98 2.48
C ASP A 82 -13.86 27.32 2.74
N GLU A 83 -14.41 26.63 1.74
CA GLU A 83 -15.64 25.85 1.84
C GLU A 83 -15.42 24.56 2.65
N SER A 84 -16.39 24.27 3.54
CA SER A 84 -16.48 22.97 4.18
C SER A 84 -16.96 21.92 3.18
N LYS A 85 -16.16 20.86 3.01
CA LYS A 85 -16.43 19.72 2.13
C LYS A 85 -16.32 18.43 2.92
N GLU A 86 -16.91 17.37 2.41
CA GLU A 86 -16.77 16.03 2.98
C GLU A 86 -15.77 15.22 2.14
N MET A 87 -14.93 14.44 2.81
CA MET A 87 -13.96 13.54 2.22
C MET A 87 -14.20 12.14 2.76
N LEU A 88 -14.26 11.15 1.86
CA LEU A 88 -14.43 9.75 2.22
C LEU A 88 -13.07 9.08 2.30
N MET A 89 -12.74 8.47 3.44
CA MET A 89 -11.55 7.63 3.61
C MET A 89 -11.97 6.16 3.63
N VAL A 90 -11.35 5.36 2.77
CA VAL A 90 -11.57 3.92 2.68
C VAL A 90 -10.21 3.23 2.71
N VAL A 91 -10.07 2.21 3.54
CA VAL A 91 -8.88 1.35 3.54
C VAL A 91 -9.23 0.10 2.75
N VAL A 92 -8.48 -0.15 1.67
CA VAL A 92 -8.68 -1.31 0.80
C VAL A 92 -7.36 -2.05 0.58
N GLU A 93 -7.47 -3.35 0.34
CA GLU A 93 -6.35 -4.15 -0.13
C GLU A 93 -5.90 -3.70 -1.53
N GLN A 94 -4.61 -3.86 -1.82
CA GLN A 94 -4.05 -3.50 -3.12
C GLN A 94 -4.75 -4.20 -4.29
N ALA A 95 -5.28 -5.42 -4.09
CA ALA A 95 -6.04 -6.14 -5.11
C ALA A 95 -7.39 -5.46 -5.45
N ASN A 96 -8.09 -4.95 -4.42
CA ASN A 96 -9.40 -4.29 -4.56
C ASN A 96 -9.29 -2.81 -4.92
N PHE A 97 -8.09 -2.23 -4.83
CA PHE A 97 -7.84 -0.83 -5.15
C PHE A 97 -8.31 -0.44 -6.56
N ARG A 98 -8.02 -1.27 -7.57
CA ARG A 98 -8.39 -0.97 -8.97
C ARG A 98 -9.91 -0.90 -9.13
N HIS A 99 -10.61 -1.87 -8.56
CA HIS A 99 -12.07 -1.95 -8.57
C HIS A 99 -12.72 -0.71 -7.92
N LEU A 100 -12.19 -0.26 -6.76
CA LEU A 100 -12.68 0.94 -6.09
C LEU A 100 -12.55 2.20 -6.98
N ILE A 101 -11.41 2.36 -7.67
CA ILE A 101 -11.20 3.51 -8.56
C ILE A 101 -12.17 3.48 -9.74
N ASP A 102 -12.36 2.30 -10.34
CA ASP A 102 -13.26 2.14 -11.49
C ASP A 102 -14.72 2.44 -11.09
N LEU A 103 -15.15 1.99 -9.90
CA LEU A 103 -16.45 2.31 -9.31
C LEU A 103 -16.62 3.82 -9.10
N VAL A 104 -15.64 4.48 -8.47
CA VAL A 104 -15.70 5.92 -8.20
C VAL A 104 -15.77 6.71 -9.50
N HIS A 105 -14.95 6.38 -10.49
CA HIS A 105 -14.97 7.06 -11.79
C HIS A 105 -16.22 6.76 -12.62
N ALA A 106 -16.88 5.62 -12.42
CA ALA A 106 -18.16 5.33 -13.06
C ALA A 106 -19.28 6.26 -12.57
N ILE A 107 -19.22 6.69 -11.31
CA ILE A 107 -20.15 7.68 -10.74
C ILE A 107 -19.71 9.10 -11.11
N ASP A 108 -18.45 9.44 -10.82
CA ASP A 108 -17.89 10.76 -11.04
C ASP A 108 -16.49 10.68 -11.68
N PRO A 109 -16.39 10.90 -13.00
CA PRO A 109 -15.10 10.85 -13.71
C PRO A 109 -14.15 11.99 -13.32
N ASN A 110 -14.65 13.04 -12.63
CA ASN A 110 -13.83 14.15 -12.15
C ASN A 110 -13.55 14.07 -10.64
N ALA A 111 -13.82 12.92 -10.00
CA ALA A 111 -13.54 12.73 -8.60
C ALA A 111 -12.03 12.87 -8.31
N PHE A 112 -11.69 13.61 -7.26
CA PHE A 112 -10.32 13.72 -6.81
C PHE A 112 -10.00 12.58 -5.85
N ILE A 113 -9.01 11.76 -6.20
CA ILE A 113 -8.64 10.57 -5.44
C ILE A 113 -7.18 10.67 -5.01
N LEU A 114 -6.95 10.64 -3.70
CA LEU A 114 -5.63 10.62 -3.07
C LEU A 114 -5.37 9.24 -2.46
N THR A 115 -4.22 8.66 -2.76
CA THR A 115 -3.85 7.33 -2.25
C THR A 115 -2.57 7.39 -1.45
N MET A 116 -2.57 6.77 -0.28
CA MET A 116 -1.39 6.58 0.55
C MET A 116 -1.23 5.10 0.91
N ALA A 117 0.02 4.63 0.91
CA ALA A 117 0.33 3.29 1.38
C ALA A 117 0.15 3.25 2.91
N ALA A 118 -0.65 2.31 3.39
CA ALA A 118 -0.81 2.09 4.82
C ALA A 118 0.21 1.04 5.25
N THR A 119 1.26 1.46 5.98
CA THR A 119 2.37 0.58 6.39
C THR A 119 1.93 -0.44 7.44
N GLU A 120 1.04 -0.05 8.36
CA GLU A 120 0.43 -0.95 9.34
C GLU A 120 -1.02 -0.54 9.59
N VAL A 121 -1.95 -1.50 9.52
CA VAL A 121 -3.36 -1.30 9.86
C VAL A 121 -3.73 -2.30 10.94
N HIS A 122 -3.88 -1.82 12.16
CA HIS A 122 -4.30 -2.62 13.31
C HIS A 122 -5.81 -2.48 13.53
N GLY A 123 -6.54 -3.60 13.64
CA GLY A 123 -7.95 -3.60 14.08
C GLY A 123 -9.01 -3.20 13.04
N GLY A 124 -8.97 -3.78 11.84
CA GLY A 124 -9.87 -3.46 10.72
C GLY A 124 -11.26 -4.11 10.74
N SER A 125 -11.88 -4.32 11.90
CA SER A 125 -13.28 -4.78 11.97
C SER A 125 -14.01 -3.99 13.05
N ILE A 126 -14.78 -2.98 12.62
CA ILE A 126 -15.76 -2.24 13.42
C ILE A 126 -17.01 -2.10 12.58
#